data_AF-A0A9N9UE85-F1
#
_entry.id   AF-A0A9N9UE85-F1
#
_cell.length_a   1.000
_cell.length_b   1.000
_cell.length_c   1.000
_cell.angle_alpha   90.00
_cell.angle_beta   90.00
_cell.angle_gamma   90.00
#
_symmetry.space_group_name_H-M   'P 1'
#
loop_
_entity.id
_entity.type
_entity.pdbx_description
1 polymer ?
#
loop_
_entity_poly.entity_id
_entity_poly.type
_entity_poly.pdbx_seq_one_letter_code
_entity_poly.pdbx_strand_id
1 'polypeptide(L)'
;MDIDMSRRNKSPRPLSDGERKRLDEFIDSIHYSNRYNDSYFEYRHVQLPKAMLKVIPKDYHDENKGTLKLLWEEEWRALGITQSLGWEHYEVHEPEPHILLFKRPINYQPPTQ
;
A
#
# COMPACT_ATOMS: atom_id res chain seq x y z
N MET A 1 2.32 9.20 15.55
CA MET A 1 1.49 9.30 14.32
C MET A 1 0.73 8.01 14.19
N ASP A 2 -0.52 8.02 14.64
CA ASP A 2 -1.43 6.90 14.48
C ASP A 2 -1.94 6.84 13.04
N ILE A 3 -2.19 5.62 12.55
CA ILE A 3 -2.79 5.41 11.22
C ILE A 3 -4.25 5.85 11.29
N ASP A 4 -4.67 6.70 10.35
CA ASP A 4 -6.06 7.12 10.26
C ASP A 4 -6.94 5.97 9.76
N MET A 5 -7.50 5.21 10.71
CA MET A 5 -8.36 4.07 10.41
C MET A 5 -9.64 4.45 9.67
N SER A 6 -10.05 5.72 9.67
CA SER A 6 -11.22 6.17 8.89
C SER A 6 -10.98 6.10 7.38
N ARG A 7 -9.70 6.14 6.96
CA ARG A 7 -9.28 6.05 5.55
C ARG A 7 -9.03 4.63 5.08
N ARG A 8 -9.24 3.62 5.93
CA ARG A 8 -9.02 2.20 5.63
C ARG A 8 -10.35 1.46 5.56
N ASN A 9 -10.41 0.35 4.82
CA ASN A 9 -11.55 -0.57 4.92
C ASN A 9 -11.65 -1.13 6.35
N LYS A 10 -12.88 -1.33 6.87
CA LYS A 10 -13.10 -1.88 8.23
C LYS A 10 -12.44 -3.26 8.43
N SER A 11 -12.30 -4.02 7.35
CA SER A 11 -11.62 -5.31 7.32
C SER A 11 -10.95 -5.48 5.94
N PRO A 12 -9.89 -6.31 5.82
CA PRO A 12 -9.25 -6.55 4.54
C PRO A 12 -10.25 -7.08 3.50
N ARG A 13 -10.32 -6.44 2.33
CA ARG A 13 -11.16 -6.89 1.21
C ARG A 13 -10.30 -7.68 0.23
N PRO A 14 -10.40 -9.02 0.18
CA PRO A 14 -9.59 -9.81 -0.74
C PRO A 14 -9.95 -9.51 -2.20
N LEU A 15 -8.95 -9.61 -3.09
CA LEU A 15 -9.17 -9.55 -4.52
C LEU A 15 -9.67 -10.90 -5.06
N SER A 16 -10.65 -10.86 -5.96
CA SER A 16 -11.06 -12.01 -6.77
C SER A 16 -9.97 -12.38 -7.79
N ASP A 17 -10.01 -13.61 -8.32
CA ASP A 17 -9.04 -14.08 -9.31
C ASP A 17 -9.03 -13.22 -10.59
N GLY A 18 -10.20 -12.74 -11.01
CA GLY A 18 -10.33 -11.85 -12.16
C GLY A 18 -9.73 -10.47 -11.94
N GLU A 19 -9.80 -9.94 -10.72
CA GLU A 19 -9.16 -8.68 -10.35
C GLU A 19 -7.65 -8.84 -10.25
N ARG A 20 -7.17 -9.92 -9.62
CA ARG A 20 -5.72 -10.23 -9.53
C ARG A 20 -5.09 -10.34 -10.91
N LYS A 21 -5.71 -11.10 -11.81
CA LYS A 21 -5.21 -11.29 -13.17
C LYS A 21 -5.07 -9.99 -13.97
N ARG A 22 -5.89 -8.98 -13.71
CA ARG A 22 -5.77 -7.66 -14.34
C ARG A 22 -4.61 -6.84 -13.80
N LEU A 23 -4.16 -7.12 -12.58
CA LEU A 23 -3.06 -6.43 -11.94
C LEU A 23 -1.71 -7.02 -12.32
N ASP A 24 -1.66 -8.31 -12.68
CA ASP A 24 -0.44 -9.05 -13.03
C ASP A 24 0.45 -8.32 -14.05
N GLU A 25 -0.14 -7.67 -15.05
CA GLU A 25 0.62 -6.93 -16.09
C GLU A 25 1.40 -5.71 -15.55
N PHE A 26 1.05 -5.22 -14.37
CA PHE A 26 1.66 -4.02 -13.77
C PHE A 26 2.70 -4.34 -12.70
N ILE A 27 2.75 -5.57 -12.18
CA ILE A 27 3.56 -5.94 -11.00
C ILE A 27 5.04 -5.62 -11.21
N ASP A 28 5.58 -5.99 -12.37
CA ASP A 28 7.00 -5.76 -12.70
C ASP A 28 7.36 -4.28 -12.87
N SER A 29 6.35 -3.42 -13.04
CA SER A 29 6.53 -1.96 -13.20
C SER A 29 6.34 -1.19 -11.89
N ILE A 30 6.09 -1.86 -10.76
CA ILE A 30 6.00 -1.22 -9.44
C ILE A 30 7.39 -0.76 -9.02
N HIS A 31 7.54 0.53 -8.71
CA HIS A 31 8.80 1.12 -8.29
C HIS A 31 8.89 1.25 -6.76
N TYR A 32 10.04 0.88 -6.20
CA TYR A 32 10.31 0.94 -4.76
C TYR A 32 11.44 1.93 -4.51
N SER A 33 11.15 2.99 -3.77
CA SER A 33 12.17 3.97 -3.38
C SER A 33 13.20 3.39 -2.41
N ASN A 34 14.33 4.10 -2.27
CA ASN A 34 15.27 3.84 -1.19
C ASN A 34 14.63 4.02 0.18
N ARG A 35 15.12 3.27 1.17
CA ARG A 35 14.68 3.38 2.56
C ARG A 35 15.35 4.58 3.22
N TYR A 36 14.61 5.32 4.03
CA TYR A 36 15.11 6.41 4.86
C TYR A 36 14.53 6.26 6.28
N ASN A 37 15.16 6.84 7.29
CA ASN A 37 14.75 6.63 8.68
C ASN A 37 14.82 7.93 9.49
N ASP A 38 14.02 7.97 10.54
CA ASP A 38 14.20 8.89 11.66
C ASP A 38 14.64 8.10 12.92
N SER A 39 14.44 8.64 14.11
CA SER A 39 14.83 7.95 15.37
C SER A 39 13.93 6.77 15.74
N TYR A 40 12.76 6.60 15.12
CA TYR A 40 11.72 5.65 15.54
C TYR A 40 11.29 4.70 14.41
N PHE A 41 11.24 5.19 13.17
CA PHE A 41 10.69 4.48 12.03
C PHE A 41 11.64 4.48 10.83
N GLU A 42 11.56 3.40 10.06
CA GLU A 42 12.06 3.32 8.69
C GLU A 42 10.90 3.53 7.73
N TYR A 43 11.15 4.28 6.67
CA TYR A 43 10.17 4.73 5.69
C TYR A 43 10.60 4.34 4.29
N ARG A 44 9.59 4.15 3.43
CA ARG A 44 9.75 4.16 1.97
C ARG A 44 8.43 4.51 1.33
N HIS A 45 8.49 4.97 0.09
CA HIS A 45 7.31 5.04 -0.77
C HIS A 45 7.38 4.01 -1.90
N VAL A 46 6.21 3.53 -2.31
CA VAL A 46 6.02 2.66 -3.47
C VAL A 46 5.23 3.45 -4.51
N GLN A 47 5.70 3.45 -5.75
CA GLN A 47 5.03 4.10 -6.86
C GLN A 47 4.41 3.04 -7.77
N LEU A 48 3.10 3.07 -7.89
CA LEU A 48 2.35 2.23 -8.81
C LEU A 48 2.37 2.84 -10.22
N PRO A 49 2.36 2.02 -11.28
CA PRO A 49 2.11 2.51 -12.62
C PRO A 49 0.77 3.27 -12.66
N LYS A 50 0.74 4.48 -13.24
CA LYS A 50 -0.51 5.29 -13.30
C LYS A 50 -1.67 4.56 -13.97
N ALA A 51 -1.38 3.67 -14.92
CA ALA A 51 -2.38 2.82 -15.57
C ALA A 51 -2.99 1.77 -14.61
N MET A 52 -2.20 1.27 -13.66
CA MET A 52 -2.63 0.32 -12.65
C MET A 52 -3.76 0.89 -11.78
N LEU A 53 -3.72 2.19 -11.45
CA LEU A 53 -4.78 2.86 -10.68
C LEU A 53 -6.17 2.72 -11.30
N LYS A 54 -6.27 2.51 -12.62
CA LYS A 54 -7.56 2.37 -13.32
C LYS A 54 -8.15 0.96 -13.21
N VAL A 55 -7.31 -0.04 -12.93
CA VAL A 55 -7.73 -1.45 -12.80
C VAL A 55 -7.88 -1.89 -11.35
N ILE A 56 -7.38 -1.10 -10.40
CA ILE A 56 -7.62 -1.33 -8.98
C ILE A 56 -9.14 -1.26 -8.70
N PRO A 57 -9.68 -2.20 -7.89
CA PRO A 57 -11.10 -2.19 -7.57
C PRO A 57 -11.54 -0.91 -6.89
N LYS A 58 -12.72 -0.39 -7.26
CA LYS A 58 -13.28 0.85 -6.70
C LYS A 58 -13.36 0.85 -5.17
N ASP A 59 -13.57 -0.32 -4.56
CA ASP A 59 -13.60 -0.48 -3.10
C ASP A 59 -12.29 -0.06 -2.40
N TYR A 60 -11.18 -0.02 -3.13
CA TYR A 60 -9.87 0.43 -2.63
C TYR A 60 -9.64 1.93 -2.86
N HIS A 61 -10.54 2.63 -3.55
CA HIS A 61 -10.45 4.07 -3.77
C HIS A 61 -11.22 4.85 -2.70
N ASP A 62 -10.66 5.99 -2.31
CA ASP A 62 -11.32 7.01 -1.53
C ASP A 62 -11.91 8.05 -2.49
N GLU A 63 -13.18 7.89 -2.86
CA GLU A 63 -13.86 8.74 -3.84
C GLU A 63 -13.90 10.22 -3.42
N ASN A 64 -13.87 10.51 -2.12
CA ASN A 64 -13.90 11.88 -1.62
C ASN A 64 -12.56 12.60 -1.84
N LYS A 65 -11.46 11.85 -1.86
CA LYS A 65 -10.10 12.39 -1.93
C LYS A 65 -9.40 12.15 -3.26
N GLY A 66 -9.95 11.29 -4.12
CA GLY A 66 -9.33 10.93 -5.40
C GLY A 66 -8.04 10.11 -5.23
N THR A 67 -7.83 9.51 -4.06
CA THR A 67 -6.68 8.65 -3.74
C THR A 67 -7.10 7.20 -3.57
N LEU A 68 -6.13 6.31 -3.35
CA LEU A 68 -6.43 5.04 -2.70
C LEU A 68 -6.79 5.27 -1.23
N LYS A 69 -7.54 4.33 -0.67
CA LYS A 69 -7.66 4.13 0.77
C LYS A 69 -6.31 3.69 1.34
N LEU A 70 -6.16 3.84 2.65
CA LEU A 70 -5.12 3.08 3.35
C LEU A 70 -5.45 1.60 3.23
N LEU A 71 -4.42 0.79 3.04
CA LEU A 71 -4.55 -0.62 2.72
C LEU A 71 -4.03 -1.46 3.88
N TRP A 72 -4.72 -2.57 4.17
CA TRP A 72 -4.21 -3.63 5.02
C TRP A 72 -3.03 -4.36 4.37
N GLU A 73 -2.26 -5.11 5.17
CA GLU A 73 -1.13 -5.88 4.66
C GLU A 73 -1.54 -6.86 3.56
N GLU A 74 -2.64 -7.56 3.77
CA GLU A 74 -3.20 -8.50 2.81
C GLU A 74 -3.66 -7.81 1.52
N GLU A 75 -4.19 -6.59 1.62
CA GLU A 75 -4.68 -5.83 0.47
C GLU A 75 -3.52 -5.32 -0.39
N TRP A 76 -2.52 -4.65 0.20
CA TRP A 76 -1.40 -4.15 -0.59
C TRP A 76 -0.52 -5.27 -1.14
N ARG A 77 -0.36 -6.39 -0.42
CA ARG A 77 0.30 -7.59 -0.96
C ARG A 77 -0.48 -8.18 -2.12
N ALA A 78 -1.81 -8.23 -2.05
CA ALA A 78 -2.65 -8.72 -3.13
C ALA A 78 -2.59 -7.84 -4.40
N LEU A 79 -2.24 -6.56 -4.27
CA LEU A 79 -1.95 -5.68 -5.42
C LEU A 79 -0.60 -6.00 -6.10
N GLY A 80 0.20 -6.93 -5.58
CA GLY A 80 1.52 -7.28 -6.11
C GLY A 80 2.67 -6.47 -5.50
N ILE A 81 2.40 -5.58 -4.54
CA ILE A 81 3.45 -4.88 -3.80
C ILE A 81 4.18 -5.90 -2.92
N THR A 82 5.48 -6.06 -3.14
CA THR A 82 6.31 -7.04 -2.45
C THR A 82 7.35 -6.33 -1.59
N GLN A 83 7.22 -6.48 -0.27
CA GLN A 83 8.14 -5.92 0.72
C GLN A 83 8.36 -6.94 1.84
N SER A 84 9.42 -6.74 2.63
CA SER A 84 9.68 -7.51 3.86
C SER A 84 8.55 -7.35 4.88
N LEU A 85 8.62 -8.06 6.00
CA LEU A 85 7.63 -7.93 7.08
C LEU A 85 7.72 -6.57 7.80
N GLY A 86 6.61 -6.18 8.44
CA GLY A 86 6.50 -5.04 9.34
C GLY A 86 6.16 -3.70 8.70
N TRP A 87 6.01 -3.63 7.37
CA TRP A 87 5.63 -2.39 6.68
C TRP A 87 4.14 -2.11 6.79
N GLU A 88 3.81 -0.91 7.22
CA GLU A 88 2.45 -0.40 7.35
C GLU A 88 2.21 0.74 6.34
N HIS A 89 1.17 0.62 5.51
CA HIS A 89 0.68 1.70 4.67
C HIS A 89 -0.03 2.74 5.55
N TYR A 90 0.65 3.85 5.84
CA TYR A 90 0.22 4.79 6.86
C TYR A 90 -0.39 6.09 6.30
N GLU A 91 -0.04 6.44 5.06
CA GLU A 91 -0.48 7.67 4.42
C GLU A 91 -0.47 7.54 2.89
N VAL A 92 -1.32 8.32 2.22
CA VAL A 92 -1.36 8.46 0.77
C VAL A 92 -0.99 9.87 0.36
N HIS A 93 -0.23 10.00 -0.72
CA HIS A 93 0.13 11.30 -1.24
C HIS A 93 -0.99 11.86 -2.14
N GLU A 94 -1.79 12.81 -1.63
CA GLU A 94 -2.94 13.36 -2.37
C GLU A 94 -2.58 13.96 -3.74
N PRO A 95 -1.48 14.72 -3.92
CA PRO A 95 -1.08 15.22 -5.23
C PRO A 95 -0.75 14.12 -6.24
N GLU A 96 -0.23 12.98 -5.78
CA GLU A 96 0.16 11.86 -6.63
C GLU A 96 -0.42 10.54 -6.08
N PRO A 97 -1.67 10.19 -6.43
CA PRO A 97 -2.40 9.06 -5.82
C PRO A 97 -1.80 7.68 -6.14
N HIS A 98 -0.82 7.63 -7.04
CA HIS A 98 -0.05 6.45 -7.38
C HIS A 98 1.14 6.21 -6.43
N ILE A 99 1.40 7.14 -5.49
CA ILE A 99 2.46 7.02 -4.49
C ILE A 99 1.84 6.62 -3.15
N LEU A 100 2.26 5.47 -2.64
CA LEU A 100 1.82 4.91 -1.35
C LEU A 100 2.97 5.02 -0.35
N LEU A 101 2.68 5.51 0.86
CA LEU A 101 3.70 5.74 1.89
C LEU A 101 3.68 4.64 2.95
N PHE A 102 4.83 4.01 3.15
CA PHE A 102 5.01 2.93 4.10
C PHE A 102 5.98 3.33 5.21
N LYS A 103 5.70 2.85 6.43
CA LYS A 103 6.59 2.96 7.57
C LYS A 103 6.68 1.62 8.31
N ARG A 104 7.78 1.37 9.01
CA ARG A 104 7.91 0.27 9.97
C ARG A 104 8.76 0.69 11.16
N PRO A 105 8.54 0.15 12.38
CA PRO A 105 9.43 0.42 13.52
C PRO A 105 10.87 -0.02 13.23
N ILE A 106 11.88 0.76 13.65
CA ILE A 106 13.29 0.39 13.47
C ILE A 106 13.64 -0.92 14.17
N ASN A 107 13.04 -1.14 15.34
CA ASN A 107 13.23 -2.35 16.14
C ASN A 107 12.16 -3.42 15.86
N TYR A 108 11.59 -3.44 14.65
CA TYR A 108 10.58 -4.43 14.30
C TYR A 108 11.14 -5.85 14.45
N GLN A 109 10.52 -6.64 15.31
CA GLN A 109 10.77 -8.06 15.43
C GLN A 109 9.61 -8.81 14.77
N PRO A 110 9.87 -9.67 13.78
CA PRO A 110 8.82 -10.50 13.22
C PRO A 110 8.26 -11.41 14.31
N PRO A 111 6.94 -11.68 14.33
CA PRO A 111 6.36 -12.61 15.28
C PRO A 111 7.06 -13.96 15.17
N THR A 112 7.46 -14.54 16.31
CA THR A 112 7.97 -15.91 16.37
C THR A 112 6.89 -16.86 15.86
N GLN A 113 7.28 -17.67 14.88
CA GLN A 113 6.44 -18.67 14.21
C GLN A 113 5.97 -19.77 15.16
#